data_AF-A0A4C1T8S2-F1
#
_entry.id   AF-A0A4C1T8S2-F1
#
_cell.length_a   1.000
_cell.length_b   1.000
_cell.length_c   1.000
_cell.angle_alpha   90.00
_cell.angle_beta   90.00
_cell.angle_gamma   90.00
#
_symmetry.space_group_name_H-M   'P 1'
#
loop_
_entity.id
_entity.type
_entity.pdbx_description
1 polymer ?
#
loop_
_entity_poly.entity_id
_entity_poly.type
_entity_poly.pdbx_seq_one_letter_code
_entity_poly.pdbx_strand_id
1 'polypeptide(L)'
;MTFSNSNSWAQALSYDQKKTFHLVMQVAGSALAISGSVIRIQGYSGDAFGTGHGIFGLLALIFTVISLIGGVINLYIKKKGNIIKIGHALVGCATLILAFVTLIMGMDKDIFRIYVASSGANTLIALAVISLIGVMFPACFGVYRRIIN
;
A
#
# COMPACT_ATOMS: atom_id res chain seq x y z
N MET A 1 10.14 0.86 1.74
CA MET A 1 10.21 -0.18 0.69
C MET A 1 10.60 0.42 -0.66
N THR A 2 10.17 1.65 -0.96
CA THR A 2 10.49 2.41 -2.19
C THR A 2 11.86 3.12 -2.20
N PHE A 3 12.62 3.06 -1.10
CA PHE A 3 13.88 3.81 -0.92
C PHE A 3 15.10 2.90 -0.70
N SER A 4 15.16 1.74 -1.39
CA SER A 4 16.37 0.92 -1.37
C SER A 4 17.52 1.67 -2.04
N ASN A 5 18.76 1.39 -1.63
CA ASN A 5 19.95 1.94 -2.29
C ASN A 5 20.10 1.47 -3.75
N SER A 6 19.25 0.56 -4.24
CA SER A 6 19.18 0.18 -5.65
C SER A 6 18.30 1.11 -6.50
N ASN A 7 17.53 2.03 -5.89
CA ASN A 7 16.76 3.04 -6.61
C ASN A 7 17.62 4.29 -6.85
N SER A 8 18.00 4.55 -8.11
CA SER A 8 18.91 5.63 -8.49
C SER A 8 18.52 7.01 -7.94
N TRP A 9 17.22 7.32 -7.85
CA TRP A 9 16.75 8.59 -7.31
C TRP A 9 16.74 8.65 -5.77
N ALA A 10 16.63 7.50 -5.09
CA ALA A 10 16.68 7.44 -3.64
C ALA A 10 18.12 7.39 -3.11
N GLN A 11 19.13 7.08 -3.93
CA GLN A 11 20.53 7.02 -3.47
C GLN A 11 21.02 8.37 -2.94
N ALA A 12 20.56 9.49 -3.52
CA ALA A 12 20.93 10.84 -3.10
C ALA A 12 20.33 11.26 -1.73
N LEU A 13 19.34 10.51 -1.21
CA LEU A 13 18.68 10.84 0.05
C LEU A 13 19.36 10.15 1.24
N SER A 14 19.58 10.92 2.31
CA SER A 14 20.02 10.39 3.60
C SER A 14 18.99 9.43 4.20
N TYR A 15 19.41 8.60 5.16
CA TYR A 15 18.52 7.65 5.82
C TYR A 15 17.32 8.35 6.50
N ASP A 16 17.55 9.49 7.16
CA ASP A 16 16.50 10.25 7.83
C ASP A 16 15.54 10.92 6.83
N GLN A 17 16.04 11.38 5.68
CA GLN A 17 15.21 11.90 4.61
C GLN A 17 14.31 10.79 4.03
N LYS A 18 14.86 9.60 3.74
CA LYS A 18 14.09 8.44 3.28
C LYS A 18 12.98 8.05 4.25
N LYS A 19 13.30 8.07 5.56
CA LYS A 19 12.34 7.78 6.63
C LYS A 19 11.20 8.80 6.67
N THR A 20 11.53 10.08 6.54
CA THR A 20 10.55 11.18 6.53
C THR A 20 9.66 11.11 5.30
N PHE A 21 10.24 10.94 4.10
CA PHE A 21 9.47 10.77 2.87
C PHE A 21 8.53 9.56 2.94
N HIS A 22 8.99 8.43 3.48
CA HIS A 22 8.14 7.26 3.66
C HIS A 22 6.95 7.55 4.56
N LEU A 23 7.16 8.25 5.68
CA LEU A 23 6.09 8.65 6.58
C LEU A 23 5.09 9.58 5.88
N VAL A 24 5.57 10.62 5.19
CA VAL A 24 4.71 11.58 4.49
C VAL A 24 3.85 10.87 3.44
N MET A 25 4.46 10.01 2.62
CA MET A 25 3.73 9.23 1.61
C MET A 25 2.71 8.28 2.24
N GLN A 26 3.05 7.67 3.38
CA GLN A 26 2.12 6.78 4.08
C GLN A 26 0.93 7.54 4.67
N VAL A 27 1.16 8.72 5.26
CA VAL A 27 0.08 9.58 5.77
C VAL A 27 -0.82 10.07 4.63
N ALA A 28 -0.24 10.57 3.54
CA ALA A 28 -0.99 11.03 2.37
C ALA A 28 -1.81 9.90 1.75
N GLY A 29 -1.19 8.72 1.54
CA GLY A 29 -1.88 7.55 1.02
C GLY A 29 -3.01 7.06 1.94
N SER A 30 -2.80 7.08 3.26
CA SER A 30 -3.83 6.72 4.24
C SER A 30 -5.01 7.70 4.21
N ALA A 31 -4.73 9.00 4.10
CA ALA A 31 -5.77 10.02 4.01
C ALA A 31 -6.63 9.84 2.76
N LEU A 32 -6.00 9.56 1.60
CA LEU A 32 -6.71 9.26 0.35
C LEU A 32 -7.55 7.99 0.46
N ALA A 33 -7.00 6.92 1.04
CA ALA A 33 -7.71 5.65 1.23
C ALA A 33 -8.93 5.81 2.13
N ILE A 34 -8.78 6.47 3.29
CA ILE A 34 -9.89 6.74 4.22
C ILE A 34 -10.96 7.59 3.55
N SER A 35 -10.58 8.68 2.89
CA SER A 35 -11.52 9.58 2.21
C SER A 35 -12.28 8.86 1.10
N GLY A 36 -11.58 8.05 0.29
CA GLY A 36 -12.19 7.23 -0.76
C GLY A 36 -13.16 6.20 -0.20
N SER A 37 -12.83 5.55 0.91
CA SER A 37 -13.74 4.63 1.60
C SER A 37 -14.99 5.33 2.14
N VAL A 38 -14.85 6.51 2.76
CA VAL A 38 -15.99 7.29 3.27
C VAL A 38 -16.93 7.69 2.14
N ILE A 39 -16.40 8.23 1.04
CA ILE A 39 -17.19 8.60 -0.14
C ILE A 39 -17.95 7.38 -0.67
N ARG A 40 -17.29 6.22 -0.74
CA ARG A 40 -17.90 4.99 -1.24
C ARG A 40 -19.01 4.49 -0.32
N ILE A 41 -18.82 4.54 1.00
CA ILE A 41 -19.83 4.10 1.98
C ILE A 41 -21.05 5.03 1.94
N GLN A 42 -20.85 6.35 1.86
CA GLN A 42 -21.95 7.31 1.81
C GLN A 42 -22.74 7.25 0.49
N GLY A 43 -22.05 6.96 -0.63
CA GLY A 43 -22.68 6.87 -1.95
C GLY A 43 -23.35 5.52 -2.25
N TYR A 44 -23.38 4.57 -1.31
CA TYR A 44 -23.95 3.24 -1.53
C TYR A 44 -25.16 3.01 -0.60
N SER A 45 -26.35 2.89 -1.20
CA SER A 45 -27.59 2.62 -0.46
C SER A 45 -27.84 1.13 -0.18
N GLY A 46 -26.94 0.24 -0.62
CA GLY A 46 -27.03 -1.21 -0.46
C GLY A 46 -25.86 -1.78 0.34
N ASP A 47 -25.65 -3.10 0.30
CA ASP A 47 -24.53 -3.75 1.00
C ASP A 47 -23.19 -3.35 0.37
N ALA A 48 -22.52 -2.37 0.98
CA ALA A 48 -21.24 -1.83 0.54
C ALA A 48 -20.09 -2.85 0.62
N PHE A 49 -20.25 -3.92 1.42
CA PHE A 49 -19.19 -4.89 1.71
C PHE A 49 -19.51 -6.31 1.22
N GLY A 50 -20.66 -6.54 0.58
CA GLY A 50 -21.01 -7.85 0.01
C GLY A 50 -20.22 -8.25 -1.24
N THR A 51 -19.40 -7.36 -1.81
CA THR A 51 -18.60 -7.64 -3.02
C THR A 51 -17.14 -7.93 -2.67
N GLY A 52 -16.49 -8.81 -3.44
CA GLY A 52 -15.06 -9.11 -3.24
C GLY A 52 -14.18 -7.85 -3.19
N HIS A 53 -14.42 -6.89 -4.10
CA HIS A 53 -13.73 -5.60 -4.10
C HIS A 53 -13.92 -4.82 -2.78
N GLY A 54 -15.14 -4.83 -2.24
CA GLY A 54 -15.47 -4.19 -0.96
C GLY A 54 -14.76 -4.85 0.23
N ILE A 55 -14.72 -6.19 0.27
CA ILE A 55 -14.03 -6.95 1.34
C ILE A 55 -12.52 -6.69 1.29
N PHE A 56 -11.89 -6.85 0.11
CA PHE A 56 -10.45 -6.60 -0.04
C PHE A 56 -10.09 -5.14 0.23
N GLY A 57 -10.96 -4.20 -0.16
CA GLY A 57 -10.79 -2.78 0.15
C GLY A 57 -10.86 -2.47 1.64
N LEU A 58 -11.81 -3.08 2.36
CA LEU A 58 -11.92 -2.93 3.82
C LEU A 58 -10.72 -3.53 4.55
N LEU A 59 -10.28 -4.72 4.14
CA LEU A 59 -9.07 -5.34 4.70
C LEU A 59 -7.83 -4.46 4.43
N ALA A 60 -7.68 -3.93 3.22
CA ALA A 60 -6.60 -3.00 2.90
C ALA A 60 -6.64 -1.75 3.80
N LEU A 61 -7.83 -1.20 4.07
CA LEU A 61 -8.00 -0.05 4.96
C LEU A 61 -7.59 -0.36 6.40
N ILE A 62 -8.05 -1.49 6.96
CA ILE A 62 -7.68 -1.94 8.31
C ILE A 62 -6.16 -2.12 8.42
N PHE A 63 -5.55 -2.81 7.45
CA PHE A 63 -4.11 -3.06 7.44
C PHE A 63 -3.32 -1.75 7.26
N THR A 64 -3.85 -0.78 6.52
CA THR A 64 -3.27 0.57 6.39
C THR A 64 -3.20 1.27 7.74
N VAL A 65 -4.29 1.25 8.52
CA VAL A 65 -4.32 1.85 9.86
C VAL A 65 -3.34 1.15 10.81
N ILE A 66 -3.31 -0.18 10.82
CA ILE A 66 -2.35 -0.96 11.62
C ILE A 66 -0.91 -0.62 11.21
N SER A 67 -0.63 -0.55 9.90
CA SER A 67 0.69 -0.19 9.37
C SER A 67 1.09 1.22 9.78
N LEU A 68 0.17 2.19 9.73
CA LEU A 68 0.42 3.58 10.14
C LEU A 68 0.79 3.66 11.63
N ILE A 69 0.01 3.01 12.50
CA ILE A 69 0.30 2.92 13.94
C ILE A 69 1.66 2.25 14.16
N GLY A 70 1.92 1.12 13.50
CA GLY A 70 3.20 0.42 13.57
C GLY A 70 4.38 1.29 13.11
N GLY A 71 4.18 2.12 12.08
CA GLY A 71 5.17 3.06 11.57
C GLY A 71 5.49 4.17 12.58
N VAL A 72 4.47 4.75 13.20
CA VAL A 72 4.59 5.77 14.27
C VAL A 72 5.29 5.17 15.49
N ILE A 73 4.87 3.99 15.97
CA ILE A 73 5.56 3.27 17.04
C ILE A 73 7.02 3.04 16.67
N ASN A 74 7.30 2.66 15.42
CA ASN A 74 8.65 2.45 14.89
C ASN A 74 9.46 3.76 14.71
N LEU A 75 8.83 4.92 14.74
CA LEU A 75 9.51 6.22 14.78
C LEU A 75 9.93 6.62 16.19
N TYR A 76 9.04 6.53 17.18
CA TYR A 76 9.25 7.16 18.49
C TYR A 76 9.97 6.30 19.54
N ILE A 77 9.84 4.97 19.52
CA ILE A 77 10.50 4.10 20.53
C ILE A 77 12.00 3.90 20.22
N LYS A 78 12.94 4.44 21.00
CA LYS A 78 14.38 4.36 20.69
C LYS A 78 14.99 2.95 20.85
N LYS A 79 14.51 2.14 21.80
CA LYS A 79 14.93 0.73 22.00
C LYS A 79 13.87 -0.21 21.42
N LYS A 80 14.05 -0.64 20.17
CA LYS A 80 13.14 -1.58 19.50
C LYS A 80 13.90 -2.83 19.07
N GLY A 81 13.37 -4.00 19.41
CA GLY A 81 13.81 -5.26 18.83
C GLY A 81 13.49 -5.33 17.33
N ASN A 82 14.24 -6.13 16.57
CA ASN A 82 14.02 -6.35 15.14
C ASN A 82 12.59 -6.83 14.83
N ILE A 83 11.93 -7.50 15.78
CA ILE A 83 10.57 -8.03 15.65
C ILE A 83 9.55 -6.96 15.24
N ILE A 84 9.55 -5.79 15.87
CA ILE A 84 8.57 -4.72 15.55
C ILE A 84 8.80 -4.18 14.13
N LYS A 85 10.07 -4.07 13.72
CA LYS A 85 10.44 -3.62 12.36
C LYS A 85 10.05 -4.65 11.30
N ILE A 86 10.25 -5.93 11.58
CA ILE A 86 9.86 -7.04 10.69
C ILE A 86 8.34 -7.11 10.60
N GLY A 87 7.63 -7.05 11.73
CA GLY A 87 6.17 -7.07 11.78
C GLY A 87 5.55 -5.91 10.99
N HIS A 88 6.00 -4.67 11.21
CA HIS A 88 5.53 -3.52 10.43
C HIS A 88 5.80 -3.69 8.92
N ALA A 89 6.97 -4.24 8.55
CA ALA A 89 7.28 -4.50 7.15
C ALA A 89 6.37 -5.58 6.54
N LEU A 90 6.09 -6.68 7.25
CA LEU A 90 5.19 -7.73 6.78
C LEU A 90 3.76 -7.22 6.61
N VAL A 91 3.23 -6.48 7.60
CA VAL A 91 1.92 -5.84 7.52
C VAL A 91 1.87 -4.85 6.35
N GLY A 92 2.93 -4.07 6.13
CA GLY A 92 3.05 -3.16 4.99
C GLY A 92 3.01 -3.88 3.64
N CYS A 93 3.69 -5.01 3.49
CA CYS A 93 3.63 -5.84 2.28
C CYS A 93 2.22 -6.37 2.04
N ALA A 94 1.58 -6.94 3.07
CA ALA A 94 0.20 -7.43 2.97
C ALA A 94 -0.78 -6.30 2.59
N THR A 95 -0.61 -5.12 3.19
CA THR A 95 -1.41 -3.92 2.86
C THR A 95 -1.29 -3.57 1.39
N LEU A 96 -0.06 -3.54 0.85
CA LEU A 96 0.20 -3.21 -0.55
C LEU A 96 -0.43 -4.23 -1.49
N ILE A 97 -0.31 -5.53 -1.20
CA ILE A 97 -0.93 -6.58 -2.02
C ILE A 97 -2.45 -6.39 -2.04
N LEU A 98 -3.09 -6.24 -0.88
CA LEU A 98 -4.54 -6.04 -0.79
C LEU A 98 -4.99 -4.77 -1.51
N ALA A 99 -4.23 -3.67 -1.39
CA ALA A 99 -4.51 -2.40 -2.04
C ALA A 99 -4.44 -2.50 -3.58
N PHE A 100 -3.43 -3.18 -4.12
CA PHE A 100 -3.31 -3.39 -5.57
C PHE A 100 -4.36 -4.35 -6.10
N VAL A 101 -4.68 -5.42 -5.37
CA VAL A 101 -5.76 -6.35 -5.76
C VAL A 101 -7.10 -5.62 -5.80
N THR A 102 -7.46 -4.87 -4.76
CA THR A 102 -8.72 -4.10 -4.77
C THR A 102 -8.74 -3.04 -5.88
N LEU A 103 -7.60 -2.38 -6.16
CA LEU A 103 -7.47 -1.43 -7.25
C LEU A 103 -7.72 -2.08 -8.62
N ILE A 104 -7.11 -3.23 -8.89
CA ILE A 104 -7.32 -3.99 -10.13
C ILE A 104 -8.79 -4.40 -10.27
N MET A 105 -9.40 -4.92 -9.20
CA MET A 105 -10.84 -5.25 -9.21
C MET A 105 -11.72 -4.02 -9.42
N GLY A 106 -11.30 -2.84 -8.95
CA GLY A 106 -11.98 -1.57 -9.18
C GLY A 106 -11.94 -1.15 -10.65
N MET A 107 -10.78 -1.31 -11.30
CA MET A 107 -10.59 -1.02 -12.73
C MET A 107 -11.29 -2.01 -13.64
N ASP A 108 -11.49 -3.24 -13.18
CA ASP A 108 -12.17 -4.29 -13.95
C ASP A 108 -13.70 -4.14 -13.96
N LYS A 109 -14.28 -3.23 -13.17
CA LYS A 109 -15.73 -2.97 -13.17
C LYS A 109 -16.20 -2.31 -14.45
N ASP A 110 -17.39 -2.69 -14.92
CA ASP A 110 -18.02 -2.15 -16.13
C ASP A 110 -18.09 -0.62 -16.13
N ILE A 111 -18.45 -0.01 -15.00
CA ILE A 111 -18.53 1.45 -14.86
C ILE A 111 -17.18 2.09 -15.22
N PHE A 112 -16.08 1.57 -14.68
CA PHE A 112 -14.75 2.11 -14.95
C PHE A 112 -14.34 1.89 -16.41
N ARG A 113 -14.61 0.68 -16.95
CA ARG A 113 -14.33 0.32 -18.34
C ARG A 113 -15.11 1.18 -19.34
N ILE A 114 -16.32 1.63 -19.01
CA ILE A 114 -17.10 2.56 -19.82
C ILE A 114 -16.43 3.95 -19.86
N TYR A 115 -15.99 4.47 -18.71
CA TYR A 115 -15.36 5.80 -18.66
C TYR A 115 -13.98 5.88 -19.32
N VAL A 116 -13.17 4.83 -19.20
CA VAL A 116 -11.76 4.82 -19.64
C VAL A 116 -11.54 4.07 -20.97
N ALA A 117 -12.60 3.45 -21.51
CA ALA A 117 -12.57 2.43 -22.55
C ALA A 117 -11.83 1.15 -22.14
N SER A 118 -12.29 0.00 -22.64
CA SER A 118 -11.76 -1.32 -22.26
C SER A 118 -10.27 -1.49 -22.50
N SER A 119 -9.74 -0.90 -23.58
CA SER A 119 -8.30 -0.93 -23.88
C SER A 119 -7.50 -0.15 -22.83
N GLY A 120 -7.94 1.04 -22.47
CA GLY A 120 -7.30 1.87 -21.45
C GLY A 120 -7.32 1.21 -20.07
N ALA A 121 -8.46 0.60 -19.69
CA ALA A 121 -8.56 -0.15 -18.44
C ALA A 121 -7.56 -1.32 -18.38
N ASN A 122 -7.41 -2.09 -19.48
CA ASN A 122 -6.44 -3.18 -19.54
C ASN A 122 -4.99 -2.68 -19.41
N THR A 123 -4.65 -1.55 -20.03
CA THR A 123 -3.32 -0.93 -19.86
C THR A 123 -3.06 -0.52 -18.41
N LEU A 124 -4.04 0.11 -17.74
CA LEU A 124 -3.89 0.51 -16.34
C LEU A 124 -3.78 -0.70 -15.40
N ILE A 125 -4.53 -1.77 -15.65
CA ILE A 125 -4.39 -3.04 -14.92
C ILE A 125 -2.98 -3.61 -15.10
N ALA A 126 -2.46 -3.67 -16.32
CA ALA A 126 -1.11 -4.16 -16.59
C ALA A 126 -0.05 -3.32 -15.86
N LEU A 127 -0.17 -1.99 -15.89
CA LEU A 127 0.72 -1.08 -15.17
C LEU A 127 0.64 -1.27 -13.65
N ALA A 128 -0.55 -1.49 -13.10
CA ALA A 128 -0.73 -1.76 -11.69
C ALA A 128 -0.04 -3.08 -11.26
N VAL A 129 -0.16 -4.14 -12.06
CA VAL A 129 0.51 -5.43 -11.81
C VAL A 129 2.03 -5.27 -11.86
N ILE A 130 2.56 -4.60 -12.89
CA ILE A 130 4.01 -4.34 -13.02
C ILE A 130 4.51 -3.52 -11.81
N SER A 131 3.77 -2.49 -11.42
CA SER A 131 4.10 -1.65 -10.27
C SER A 131 4.12 -2.45 -8.96
N LEU A 132 3.13 -3.34 -8.76
CA LEU A 132 3.10 -4.21 -7.59
C LEU A 132 4.35 -5.09 -7.51
N ILE A 133 4.72 -5.76 -8.62
CA ILE A 133 5.91 -6.60 -8.68
C ILE A 133 7.17 -5.77 -8.37
N GLY A 134 7.31 -4.61 -9.01
CA GLY A 134 8.45 -3.72 -8.85
C GLY A 134 8.63 -3.21 -7.41
N VAL A 135 7.53 -2.98 -6.69
CA VAL A 135 7.58 -2.53 -5.28
C VAL A 135 7.74 -3.71 -4.31
N MET A 136 7.20 -4.89 -4.62
CA MET A 136 7.28 -6.08 -3.77
C MET A 136 8.67 -6.70 -3.75
N PHE A 137 9.37 -6.72 -4.88
CA PHE A 137 10.71 -7.30 -4.94
C PHE A 137 11.70 -6.71 -3.89
N PRO A 138 11.93 -5.38 -3.82
CA PRO A 138 12.80 -4.79 -2.81
C PRO A 138 12.22 -4.88 -1.39
N ALA A 139 10.88 -4.95 -1.25
CA ALA A 139 10.23 -5.10 0.05
C ALA A 139 10.53 -6.46 0.69
N CYS A 140 10.32 -7.55 -0.07
CA CYS A 140 10.61 -8.91 0.36
C CYS A 140 12.10 -9.11 0.66
N PHE A 141 12.97 -8.60 -0.21
CA PHE A 141 14.42 -8.65 0.01
C PHE A 141 14.83 -7.93 1.31
N GLY A 142 14.23 -6.77 1.59
CA GLY A 142 14.49 -6.01 2.81
C GLY A 142 13.99 -6.70 4.09
N VAL A 143 12.93 -7.50 4.01
CA VAL A 143 12.45 -8.34 5.13
C VAL A 143 13.40 -9.52 5.35
N TYR A 144 13.73 -10.26 4.28
CA TYR A 144 14.65 -11.40 4.33
C TYR A 144 15.98 -11.03 4.99
N ARG A 145 16.58 -9.91 4.57
CA ARG A 145 17.84 -9.41 5.16
C ARG A 145 17.72 -9.12 6.67
N ARG A 146 16.55 -8.73 7.18
CA ARG A 146 16.35 -8.44 8.61
C ARG A 146 16.06 -9.68 9.46
N ILE A 147 15.71 -10.80 8.83
CA ILE A 147 15.49 -12.08 9.53
C ILE A 147 16.82 -12.81 9.71
N ILE A 148 17.73 -12.69 8.73
CA ILE A 148 19.01 -13.40 8.73
C ILE A 148 20.11 -12.66 9.52
N ASN A 149 20.03 -11.33 9.65
CA ASN A 149 20.97 -10.52 10.45
C ASN A 149 20.34 -10.09 11.76
#